data_AF-A5FAP1-F1
#
_entry.id   AF-A5FAP1-F1
#
_cell.length_a   1.000
_cell.length_b   1.000
_cell.length_c   1.000
_cell.angle_alpha   90.00
_cell.angle_beta   90.00
_cell.angle_gamma   90.00
#
_symmetry.space_group_name_H-M   'P 1'
#
loop_
_entity.id
_entity.type
_entity.pdbx_description
1 polymer ?
#
loop_
_entity_poly.entity_id
_entity_poly.type
_entity_poly.pdbx_seq_one_letter_code
_entity_poly.pdbx_strand_id
1 'polypeptide(L)'
;MQNNTLEKYKKAIRKKYDIEKEGRYFDYLYKPSRGKLRDLCWLIFENNTTKEDLNVFSNFLSMDFDHTKKNKFKEKKDKFRPIETFFKGETDLSNIDAINMAAIMVDFHPRPFKKFYENSKTDEIKPVKRMDKAKAVFEKKSTAKKEKHEKKSKKSFFLDFKSMFF
;
A
#
# COMPACT_ATOMS: atom_id res chain seq x y z
N MET A 1 -6.84 26.97 7.81
CA MET A 1 -7.38 25.81 7.05
C MET A 1 -6.45 24.59 6.99
N GLN A 2 -5.40 24.45 7.83
CA GLN A 2 -4.51 23.27 7.79
C GLN A 2 -4.98 22.05 8.61
N ASN A 3 -5.89 22.26 9.57
CA ASN A 3 -6.33 21.21 10.48
C ASN A 3 -7.01 20.04 9.75
N ASN A 4 -7.72 20.28 8.64
CA ASN A 4 -8.45 19.22 7.95
C ASN A 4 -7.52 18.17 7.32
N THR A 5 -6.40 18.57 6.70
CA THR A 5 -5.51 17.60 6.03
C THR A 5 -4.74 16.74 7.02
N LEU A 6 -4.31 17.30 8.15
CA LEU A 6 -3.65 16.53 9.21
C LEU A 6 -4.62 15.54 9.86
N GLU A 7 -5.85 15.95 10.13
CA GLU A 7 -6.90 15.04 10.62
C GLU A 7 -7.19 13.90 9.64
N LYS A 8 -7.27 14.21 8.33
CA LYS A 8 -7.42 13.19 7.28
C LYS A 8 -6.25 12.20 7.29
N TYR A 9 -5.02 12.69 7.45
CA TYR A 9 -3.83 11.84 7.53
C TYR A 9 -3.88 10.91 8.76
N LYS A 10 -4.17 11.44 9.95
CA LYS A 10 -4.34 10.64 11.18
C LYS A 10 -5.41 9.57 11.02
N LYS A 11 -6.57 9.93 10.46
CA LYS A 11 -7.67 8.98 10.19
C LYS A 11 -7.26 7.90 9.19
N ALA A 12 -6.52 8.25 8.14
CA ALA A 12 -6.04 7.27 7.17
C ALA A 12 -5.05 6.28 7.79
N ILE A 13 -4.14 6.75 8.65
CA ILE A 13 -3.23 5.89 9.41
C ILE A 13 -3.99 4.94 10.32
N ARG A 14 -5.00 5.42 11.07
CA ARG A 14 -5.84 4.55 11.92
C ARG A 14 -6.57 3.48 11.12
N LYS A 15 -7.15 3.84 9.97
CA LYS A 15 -7.79 2.86 9.08
C LYS A 15 -6.80 1.81 8.59
N LYS A 16 -5.57 2.21 8.25
CA LYS A 16 -4.51 1.29 7.85
C LYS A 16 -4.07 0.40 9.02
N TYR A 17 -3.94 0.95 10.21
CA TYR A 17 -3.68 0.20 11.44
C TYR A 17 -4.74 -0.87 11.70
N ASP A 18 -6.02 -0.55 11.54
CA ASP A 18 -7.11 -1.52 11.73
C ASP A 18 -7.05 -2.72 10.80
N ILE A 19 -6.46 -2.55 9.62
CA ILE A 19 -6.23 -3.65 8.66
C ILE A 19 -4.94 -4.41 9.04
N GLU A 20 -3.85 -3.68 9.31
CA GLU A 20 -2.53 -4.28 9.58
C GLU A 20 -2.42 -4.95 10.95
N LYS A 21 -3.29 -4.63 11.91
CA LYS A 21 -3.31 -5.28 13.23
C LYS A 21 -3.61 -6.77 13.14
N GLU A 22 -4.23 -7.21 12.05
CA GLU A 22 -4.51 -8.61 11.69
C GLU A 22 -3.52 -9.17 10.64
N GLY A 23 -2.52 -8.37 10.26
CA GLY A 23 -1.58 -8.66 9.20
C GLY A 23 -0.24 -9.22 9.67
N ARG A 24 0.83 -8.88 8.93
CA ARG A 24 2.18 -9.42 9.10
C ARG A 24 2.72 -9.27 10.53
N TYR A 25 2.42 -8.15 11.18
CA TYR A 25 2.95 -7.81 12.51
C TYR A 25 1.89 -7.98 13.61
N PHE A 26 0.98 -8.94 13.46
CA PHE A 26 -0.10 -9.25 14.41
C PHE A 26 0.38 -9.28 15.87
N ASP A 27 1.47 -10.00 16.16
CA ASP A 27 2.01 -10.17 17.52
C ASP A 27 2.33 -8.83 18.21
N TYR A 28 2.68 -7.81 17.42
CA TYR A 28 3.03 -6.48 17.89
C TYR A 28 1.82 -5.53 17.88
N LEU A 29 0.97 -5.61 16.86
CA LEU A 29 -0.10 -4.63 16.58
C LEU A 29 -1.47 -5.03 17.15
N TYR A 30 -1.79 -6.30 17.37
CA TYR A 30 -3.11 -6.71 17.90
C TYR A 30 -3.37 -6.16 19.31
N LYS A 31 -2.34 -6.21 20.16
CA LYS A 31 -2.33 -5.61 21.51
C LYS A 31 -1.05 -4.81 21.67
N PRO A 32 -1.01 -3.56 21.14
CA PRO A 32 0.21 -2.77 21.13
C PRO A 32 0.56 -2.36 22.56
N SER A 33 1.84 -2.48 22.89
CA SER A 33 2.44 -1.93 24.10
C SER A 33 3.67 -1.13 23.71
N ARG A 34 4.12 -0.21 24.57
CA ARG A 34 5.35 0.59 24.31
C ARG A 34 6.55 -0.28 23.93
N GLY A 35 6.71 -1.43 24.59
CA GLY A 35 7.77 -2.38 24.29
C GLY A 35 7.61 -3.02 22.92
N LYS A 36 6.40 -3.54 22.62
CA LYS A 36 6.09 -4.15 21.32
C LYS A 36 6.26 -3.16 20.17
N LEU A 37 5.78 -1.94 20.33
CA LEU A 37 5.91 -0.88 19.33
C LEU A 37 7.37 -0.49 19.10
N ARG A 38 8.16 -0.38 20.16
CA ARG A 38 9.61 -0.16 20.06
C ARG A 38 10.29 -1.30 19.28
N ASP A 39 10.00 -2.55 19.65
CA ASP A 39 10.65 -3.71 19.04
C ASP A 39 10.23 -3.88 17.56
N LEU A 40 8.97 -3.60 17.25
CA LEU A 40 8.47 -3.52 15.87
C LEU A 40 9.17 -2.43 15.07
N CYS A 41 9.34 -1.24 15.65
CA CYS A 41 10.06 -0.14 15.01
C CYS A 41 11.49 -0.58 14.65
N TRP A 42 12.21 -1.21 15.57
CA TRP A 42 13.54 -1.77 15.26
C TRP A 42 13.50 -2.75 14.09
N LEU A 43 12.56 -3.71 14.12
CA LEU A 43 12.42 -4.73 13.08
C LEU A 43 12.12 -4.12 11.70
N ILE A 44 11.29 -3.08 11.64
CA ILE A 44 10.98 -2.39 10.39
C ILE A 44 12.23 -1.73 9.82
N PHE A 45 12.98 -0.98 10.63
CA PHE A 45 14.19 -0.28 10.16
C PHE A 45 15.38 -1.19 9.87
N GLU A 46 15.41 -2.39 10.46
CA GLU A 46 16.38 -3.41 10.12
C GLU A 46 16.15 -3.99 8.72
N ASN A 47 14.89 -4.04 8.25
CA ASN A 47 14.52 -4.63 6.97
C ASN A 47 14.14 -3.59 5.88
N ASN A 48 13.80 -2.36 6.26
CA ASN A 48 13.29 -1.32 5.39
C ASN A 48 14.01 0.01 5.67
N THR A 49 14.77 0.50 4.68
CA THR A 49 15.74 1.59 4.86
C THR A 49 15.59 2.70 3.82
N THR A 50 14.36 3.15 3.56
CA THR A 50 14.19 4.37 2.75
C THR A 50 14.80 5.57 3.46
N LYS A 51 15.42 6.48 2.70
CA LYS A 51 16.09 7.66 3.28
C LYS A 51 15.11 8.56 4.03
N GLU A 52 13.88 8.66 3.54
CA GLU A 52 12.82 9.42 4.17
C GLU A 52 12.36 8.81 5.48
N ASP A 53 12.20 7.48 5.54
CA ASP A 53 11.83 6.80 6.78
C ASP A 53 12.97 6.94 7.82
N LEU A 54 14.25 6.85 7.40
CA LEU A 54 15.40 7.07 8.27
C LEU A 54 15.43 8.50 8.86
N ASN A 55 15.08 9.50 8.07
CA ASN A 55 14.97 10.87 8.56
C ASN A 55 13.85 11.02 9.60
N VAL A 56 12.69 10.38 9.37
CA VAL A 56 11.60 10.35 10.36
C VAL A 56 12.04 9.66 11.66
N PHE A 57 12.80 8.57 11.56
CA PHE A 57 13.39 7.90 12.71
C PHE A 57 14.30 8.82 13.51
N SER A 58 15.25 9.48 12.84
CA SER A 58 16.20 10.37 13.49
C SER A 58 15.50 11.54 14.18
N ASN A 59 14.53 12.17 13.51
CA ASN A 59 13.75 13.26 14.10
C ASN A 59 12.94 12.83 15.34
N PHE A 60 12.26 11.68 15.26
CA PHE A 60 11.41 11.19 16.34
C PHE A 60 12.20 10.75 17.59
N LEU A 61 13.32 10.05 17.41
CA LEU A 61 14.11 9.47 18.50
C LEU A 61 15.31 10.35 18.91
N SER A 62 15.57 11.40 18.12
CA SER A 62 16.74 12.27 18.24
C SER A 62 18.05 11.48 18.18
N MET A 63 18.10 10.46 17.32
CA MET A 63 19.27 9.61 17.09
C MET A 63 19.20 8.93 15.73
N ASP A 64 20.35 8.81 15.07
CA ASP A 64 20.43 8.08 13.81
C ASP A 64 20.30 6.58 14.03
N PHE A 65 19.70 5.90 13.05
CA PHE A 65 19.60 4.45 13.05
C PHE A 65 20.99 3.84 12.84
N ASP A 66 21.39 3.01 13.80
CA ASP A 66 22.68 2.36 13.81
C ASP A 66 22.53 1.03 14.56
N HIS A 67 22.86 -0.07 13.88
CA HIS A 67 22.75 -1.41 14.42
C HIS A 67 23.56 -1.60 15.72
N THR A 68 24.66 -0.85 15.87
CA THR A 68 25.51 -0.89 17.08
C THR A 68 24.86 -0.19 18.29
N LYS A 69 23.90 0.72 18.05
CA LYS A 69 23.25 1.54 19.08
C LYS A 69 21.95 0.93 19.61
N LYS A 70 21.72 -0.37 19.43
CA LYS A 70 20.51 -1.08 19.89
C LYS A 70 20.21 -0.88 21.39
N ASN A 71 21.23 -0.77 22.23
CA ASN A 71 21.06 -0.50 23.67
C ASN A 71 20.50 0.90 23.92
N LYS A 72 21.02 1.94 23.24
CA LYS A 72 20.50 3.30 23.33
C LYS A 72 19.05 3.39 22.83
N PHE A 73 18.71 2.60 21.81
CA PHE A 73 17.34 2.51 21.31
C PHE A 73 16.37 1.91 22.36
N LYS A 74 16.81 0.89 23.12
CA LYS A 74 15.97 0.27 24.18
C LYS A 74 15.50 1.28 25.23
N GLU A 75 16.30 2.30 25.51
CA GLU A 75 16.00 3.39 26.45
C GLU A 75 14.90 4.34 25.95
N LYS A 76 14.65 4.40 24.65
CA LYS A 76 13.65 5.31 24.04
C LYS A 76 12.21 4.78 24.12
N LYS A 77 11.93 3.76 24.96
CA LYS A 77 10.61 3.13 25.11
C LYS A 77 9.48 4.15 25.36
N ASP A 78 9.74 5.19 26.14
CA ASP A 78 8.71 6.17 26.50
C ASP A 78 8.25 7.04 25.34
N LYS A 79 9.08 7.20 24.29
CA LYS A 79 8.71 7.91 23.06
C LYS A 79 7.52 7.25 22.35
N PHE A 80 7.34 5.94 22.53
CA PHE A 80 6.25 5.17 21.91
C PHE A 80 4.92 5.24 22.66
N ARG A 81 4.88 5.77 23.89
CA ARG A 81 3.63 5.97 24.65
C ARG A 81 2.54 6.71 23.84
N PRO A 82 2.81 7.87 23.22
CA PRO A 82 1.77 8.58 22.47
C PRO A 82 1.29 7.78 21.24
N ILE A 83 2.16 6.99 20.59
CA ILE A 83 1.76 6.14 19.45
C ILE A 83 0.87 4.99 19.92
N GLU A 84 1.18 4.38 21.07
CA GLU A 84 0.37 3.34 21.69
C GLU A 84 -1.06 3.83 21.95
N THR A 85 -1.21 4.96 22.64
CA THR A 85 -2.52 5.51 22.99
C THR A 85 -3.28 6.00 21.75
N PHE A 86 -2.56 6.43 20.71
CA PHE A 86 -3.16 6.76 19.42
C PHE A 86 -3.73 5.54 18.69
N PHE A 87 -3.00 4.42 18.65
CA PHE A 87 -3.48 3.18 18.04
C PHE A 87 -4.64 2.54 18.81
N LYS A 88 -4.67 2.68 20.14
CA LYS A 88 -5.82 2.27 20.95
C LYS A 88 -7.02 3.21 20.84
N GLY A 89 -6.85 4.38 20.22
CA GLY A 89 -7.91 5.38 20.09
C GLY A 89 -8.17 6.20 21.36
N GLU A 90 -7.32 6.08 22.38
CA GLU A 90 -7.46 6.77 23.67
C GLU A 90 -7.12 8.26 23.57
N THR A 91 -6.10 8.61 22.78
CA THR A 91 -5.63 9.99 22.65
C THR A 91 -5.36 10.36 21.21
N ASP A 92 -5.47 11.65 20.92
CA ASP A 92 -5.05 12.21 19.65
C ASP A 92 -3.57 12.58 19.64
N LEU A 93 -2.93 12.31 18.51
CA LEU A 93 -1.50 12.49 18.33
C LEU A 93 -1.23 13.89 17.75
N SER A 94 -0.52 14.74 18.49
CA SER A 94 -0.26 16.13 18.07
C SER A 94 1.13 16.32 17.44
N ASN A 95 2.09 15.45 17.79
CA ASN A 95 3.45 15.55 17.29
C ASN A 95 3.56 14.95 15.88
N ILE A 96 3.95 15.77 14.90
CA ILE A 96 4.10 15.37 13.49
C ILE A 96 5.09 14.21 13.32
N ASP A 97 6.21 14.21 14.06
CA ASP A 97 7.20 13.13 13.99
C ASP A 97 6.63 11.81 14.51
N ALA A 98 5.83 11.87 15.59
CA ALA A 98 5.12 10.70 16.11
C ALA A 98 4.07 10.19 15.13
N ILE A 99 3.35 11.08 14.44
CA ILE A 99 2.36 10.71 13.42
C ILE A 99 3.05 10.05 12.22
N ASN A 100 4.18 10.61 11.76
CA ASN A 100 4.95 10.02 10.67
C ASN A 100 5.53 8.66 11.08
N MET A 101 6.00 8.53 12.32
CA MET A 101 6.45 7.24 12.84
C MET A 101 5.31 6.22 12.86
N ALA A 102 4.12 6.61 13.33
CA ALA A 102 2.94 5.75 13.30
C ALA A 102 2.59 5.29 11.87
N ALA A 103 2.73 6.17 10.87
CA ALA A 103 2.52 5.82 9.46
C ALA A 103 3.51 4.76 8.95
N ILE A 104 4.78 4.81 9.38
CA ILE A 104 5.80 3.81 9.04
C ILE A 104 5.45 2.45 9.67
N MET A 105 5.01 2.45 10.93
CA MET A 105 4.71 1.23 11.68
C MET A 105 3.56 0.41 11.08
N VAL A 106 2.65 1.05 10.33
CA VAL A 106 1.52 0.42 9.65
C VAL A 106 1.69 0.38 8.13
N ASP A 107 2.91 0.66 7.65
CA ASP A 107 3.26 0.69 6.24
C ASP A 107 2.32 1.55 5.36
N PHE A 108 1.91 2.70 5.88
CA PHE A 108 1.07 3.65 5.15
C PHE A 108 1.93 4.46 4.16
N HIS A 109 1.81 4.18 2.86
CA HIS A 109 2.76 4.65 1.84
C HIS A 109 2.78 6.15 1.52
N PRO A 110 1.71 6.95 1.66
CA PRO A 110 1.83 8.39 1.45
C PRO A 110 2.43 9.05 2.70
N ARG A 111 3.67 8.68 3.02
CA ARG A 111 4.47 9.12 4.18
C ARG A 111 5.80 9.71 3.71
N PRO A 112 6.37 10.71 4.42
CA PRO A 112 5.82 11.43 5.58
C PRO A 112 4.70 12.40 5.20
N PHE A 113 4.08 13.07 6.18
CA PHE A 113 2.94 13.98 6.02
C PHE A 113 3.10 15.01 4.89
N LYS A 114 4.32 15.51 4.64
CA LYS A 114 4.61 16.41 3.51
C LYS A 114 4.18 15.80 2.17
N LYS A 115 4.51 14.54 1.92
CA LYS A 115 4.10 13.83 0.69
C LYS A 115 2.58 13.66 0.62
N PHE A 116 1.93 13.34 1.75
CA PHE A 116 0.46 13.26 1.81
C PHE A 116 -0.20 14.61 1.49
N TYR A 117 0.33 15.69 2.04
CA TYR A 117 -0.18 17.04 1.85
C TYR A 117 -0.06 17.50 0.40
N GLU A 118 1.09 17.26 -0.25
CA GLU A 118 1.31 17.58 -1.67
C GLU A 118 0.37 16.78 -2.59
N ASN A 119 0.17 15.49 -2.29
CA ASN A 119 -0.77 14.64 -3.03
C ASN A 119 -2.22 15.12 -2.86
N SER A 120 -2.61 15.55 -1.65
CA SER A 120 -3.96 16.06 -1.40
C SER A 120 -4.30 17.32 -2.20
N LYS A 121 -3.30 18.18 -2.47
CA LYS A 121 -3.48 19.38 -3.31
C LYS A 121 -3.62 19.05 -4.79
N THR A 122 -2.89 18.03 -5.26
CA THR A 122 -2.91 17.64 -6.67
C THR A 122 -4.16 16.84 -7.03
N ASP A 123 -4.74 16.09 -6.09
CA ASP A 123 -6.03 15.42 -6.28
C ASP A 123 -7.21 16.40 -6.33
N GLU A 124 -7.12 17.59 -5.71
CA GLU A 124 -8.09 18.69 -5.88
C GLU A 124 -8.00 19.36 -7.27
N ILE A 125 -6.94 19.12 -8.04
CA ILE A 125 -6.68 19.74 -9.36
C ILE A 125 -6.80 18.73 -10.52
N LYS A 126 -7.09 17.44 -10.28
CA LYS A 126 -7.28 16.49 -11.39
C LYS A 126 -8.69 16.64 -11.99
N PRO A 127 -8.85 17.16 -13.23
CA PRO A 127 -10.08 16.94 -13.96
C PRO A 127 -10.26 15.45 -14.16
N VAL A 128 -11.49 14.98 -13.93
CA VAL A 128 -11.96 13.62 -14.22
C VAL A 128 -11.63 13.29 -15.67
N LYS A 129 -10.47 12.68 -15.92
CA LYS A 129 -10.25 11.91 -17.15
C LYS A 129 -10.96 10.59 -16.94
N ARG A 130 -12.24 10.60 -17.32
CA ARG A 130 -13.11 9.44 -17.44
C ARG A 130 -12.33 8.27 -18.04
N MET A 131 -12.48 7.12 -17.40
CA MET A 131 -12.24 5.82 -18.01
C MET A 131 -13.06 5.77 -19.30
N ASP A 132 -12.41 5.60 -20.45
CA ASP A 132 -12.97 4.99 -21.65
C ASP A 132 -11.81 4.66 -22.60
N LYS A 133 -11.17 3.50 -22.37
CA LYS A 133 -10.46 2.79 -23.44
C LYS A 133 -10.98 1.36 -23.51
N ALA A 134 -12.10 1.29 -24.22
CA ALA A 134 -12.26 0.43 -25.38
C ALA A 134 -12.22 -1.09 -25.14
N LYS A 135 -13.41 -1.61 -24.86
CA LYS A 135 -13.96 -2.73 -25.64
C LYS A 135 -13.82 -2.41 -27.14
N ALA A 136 -12.68 -2.75 -27.73
CA ALA A 136 -12.43 -2.66 -29.19
C ALA A 136 -11.72 -3.92 -29.70
N VAL A 137 -12.11 -5.09 -29.18
CA VAL A 137 -11.65 -6.41 -29.67
C VAL A 137 -12.79 -7.25 -30.27
N PHE A 138 -14.05 -6.81 -30.16
CA PHE A 138 -15.20 -7.57 -30.66
C PHE A 138 -16.04 -6.73 -31.64
N GLU A 139 -15.49 -6.43 -32.82
CA GLU A 139 -16.26 -6.09 -34.05
C GLU A 139 -15.31 -5.73 -35.22
N LYS A 140 -14.38 -6.64 -35.56
CA LYS A 140 -13.72 -6.63 -36.88
C LYS A 140 -13.48 -8.07 -37.34
N LYS A 141 -14.56 -8.81 -37.56
CA LYS A 141 -14.51 -10.08 -38.32
C LYS A 141 -15.88 -10.47 -38.91
N SER A 142 -16.60 -9.52 -39.49
CA SER A 142 -17.77 -9.84 -40.32
C SER A 142 -18.10 -8.67 -41.24
N THR A 143 -17.44 -8.61 -42.39
CA THR A 143 -17.99 -8.18 -43.71
C THR A 143 -16.86 -7.92 -44.70
N ALA A 144 -16.42 -8.98 -45.39
CA ALA A 144 -15.92 -8.86 -46.74
C ALA A 144 -16.08 -10.20 -47.46
N LYS A 145 -16.82 -10.18 -48.58
CA LYS A 145 -17.01 -11.20 -49.63
C LYS A 145 -18.16 -12.22 -49.45
N LYS A 146 -19.38 -11.75 -49.73
CA LYS A 146 -20.21 -12.30 -50.83
C LYS A 146 -19.99 -11.34 -52.01
N GLU A 147 -19.73 -11.75 -53.24
CA GLU A 147 -20.56 -12.61 -54.07
C GLU A 147 -19.77 -13.48 -55.09
N LYS A 148 -20.26 -14.72 -55.24
CA LYS A 148 -20.52 -15.51 -56.47
C LYS A 148 -19.39 -15.71 -57.51
N HIS A 149 -18.93 -16.97 -57.61
CA HIS A 149 -19.25 -17.75 -58.81
C HIS A 149 -19.27 -19.26 -58.54
N GLU A 150 -20.28 -19.89 -59.11
CA GLU A 150 -20.70 -21.29 -59.08
C GLU A 150 -19.81 -22.15 -60.00
N LYS A 151 -19.43 -23.37 -59.57
CA LYS A 151 -19.76 -24.66 -60.24
C LYS A 151 -18.81 -25.82 -59.85
N LYS A 152 -19.47 -26.90 -59.40
CA LYS A 152 -19.18 -28.35 -59.60
C LYS A 152 -17.92 -28.96 -58.98
N SER A 153 -18.11 -29.88 -58.03
CA SER A 153 -17.88 -31.33 -58.25
C SER A 153 -18.33 -32.15 -57.03
N LYS A 154 -18.68 -33.39 -57.27
CA LYS A 154 -19.41 -34.36 -56.43
C LYS A 154 -18.47 -35.20 -55.54
N LYS A 155 -19.12 -35.98 -54.64
CA LYS A 155 -18.67 -37.20 -53.91
C LYS A 155 -17.93 -36.93 -52.57
N SER A 156 -18.56 -37.15 -51.40
CA SER A 156 -18.98 -38.40 -50.70
C SER A 156 -17.88 -39.01 -49.82
N PHE A 157 -18.30 -39.74 -48.78
CA PHE A 157 -17.55 -40.57 -47.79
C PHE A 157 -17.11 -39.79 -46.53
N PHE A 158 -17.70 -39.95 -45.33
CA PHE A 158 -18.00 -41.15 -44.52
C PHE A 158 -16.84 -42.15 -44.48
N LEU A 159 -16.52 -42.62 -43.27
CA LEU A 159 -15.42 -43.52 -42.87
C LEU A 159 -14.07 -42.83 -42.58
N ASP A 160 -13.30 -43.21 -41.56
CA ASP A 160 -13.56 -44.13 -40.45
C ASP A 160 -12.56 -43.84 -39.34
N PHE A 161 -12.93 -44.37 -38.18
CA PHE A 161 -12.13 -44.68 -37.03
C PHE A 161 -10.83 -45.43 -37.38
N LYS A 162 -9.80 -45.22 -36.55
CA LYS A 162 -8.68 -46.14 -36.27
C LYS A 162 -7.61 -46.28 -37.37
N SER A 163 -6.50 -45.56 -37.18
CA SER A 163 -5.16 -46.18 -37.09
C SER A 163 -4.07 -45.14 -36.87
N MET A 164 -2.96 -45.62 -36.28
CA MET A 164 -1.61 -45.05 -36.34
C MET A 164 -1.36 -43.79 -35.49
N PHE A 165 -0.45 -43.74 -34.51
CA PHE A 165 0.68 -44.58 -34.07
C PHE A 165 0.77 -44.39 -32.54
N PHE A 166 0.85 -45.46 -31.75
CA PHE A 166 2.09 -46.07 -31.23
C PHE A 166 2.62 -45.36 -29.99
#